data_AF-A0A353CBX4-F1
#
_entry.id   AF-A0A353CBX4-F1
#
_cell.length_a   1.000
_cell.length_b   1.000
_cell.length_c   1.000
_cell.angle_alpha   90.00
_cell.angle_beta   90.00
_cell.angle_gamma   90.00
#
_symmetry.space_group_name_H-M   'P 1'
#
loop_
_entity.id
_entity.type
_entity.pdbx_description
1 polymer ?
#
loop_
_entity_poly.entity_id
_entity_poly.type
_entity_poly.pdbx_seq_one_letter_code
_entity_poly.pdbx_strand_id
1 'polypeptide(L)'
;MFTIKAGYSDDIEIKTSAEKARQFFADVKNFAELMPGVSDIRIDGNGVAHWKIEANVPFVGMMRQKFSVALAEDSDERIEWFPIGAETQNFLRFSADFLEKAKNVTMVRFSQMVELRRRSARELHMLAGLAGESIISAEMTKAVTEMIKIFIQRAKERLEK
;
A
#
# COMPACT_ATOMS: atom_id res chain seq x y z
N MET A 1 17.00 11.93 12.54
CA MET A 1 16.07 11.97 11.38
C MET A 1 14.83 11.21 11.81
N PHE A 2 13.67 11.84 11.75
CA PHE A 2 12.42 11.28 12.25
C PHE A 2 11.83 10.33 11.20
N THR A 3 11.65 9.06 11.56
CA THR A 3 11.22 8.03 10.61
C THR A 3 9.97 7.32 11.12
N ILE A 4 8.95 7.27 10.28
CA ILE A 4 7.73 6.48 10.52
C ILE A 4 7.76 5.31 9.59
N LYS A 5 7.51 4.12 10.13
CA LYS A 5 7.28 2.92 9.34
C LYS A 5 5.90 2.35 9.66
N ALA A 6 5.21 1.91 8.62
CA ALA A 6 3.95 1.21 8.72
C ALA A 6 3.92 0.12 7.66
N GLY A 7 3.34 -1.02 7.98
CA GLY A 7 3.24 -2.09 7.00
C GLY A 7 2.21 -3.13 7.37
N TYR A 8 1.81 -3.88 6.37
CA TYR A 8 0.92 -5.02 6.48
C TYR A 8 1.46 -6.14 5.62
N SER A 9 1.37 -7.37 6.11
CA SER A 9 1.70 -8.58 5.36
C SER A 9 0.77 -9.69 5.80
N ASP A 10 0.18 -10.40 4.85
CA ASP A 10 -0.76 -11.49 5.14
C ASP A 10 -0.93 -12.41 3.92
N ASP A 11 -1.36 -13.65 4.19
CA ASP A 11 -1.70 -14.63 3.17
C ASP A 11 -3.22 -14.66 3.00
N ILE A 12 -3.69 -14.39 1.78
CA ILE A 12 -5.11 -14.22 1.48
C ILE A 12 -5.54 -15.29 0.50
N GLU A 13 -6.48 -16.14 0.89
CA GLU A 13 -7.12 -17.06 -0.05
C GLU A 13 -8.26 -16.37 -0.80
N ILE A 14 -8.26 -16.47 -2.13
CA ILE A 14 -9.26 -15.91 -3.05
C ILE A 14 -9.74 -16.99 -4.00
N LYS A 15 -11.06 -17.13 -4.16
CA LYS A 15 -11.69 -18.08 -5.09
C LYS A 15 -11.67 -17.59 -6.55
N THR A 16 -10.48 -17.52 -7.12
CA THR A 16 -10.25 -17.19 -8.54
C THR A 16 -8.98 -17.86 -9.05
N SER A 17 -8.74 -17.85 -10.37
CA SER A 17 -7.48 -18.33 -10.95
C SER A 17 -6.32 -17.39 -10.63
N ALA A 18 -5.09 -17.91 -10.60
CA ALA A 18 -3.91 -17.11 -10.29
C ALA A 18 -3.72 -15.96 -11.29
N GLU A 19 -4.00 -16.22 -12.58
CA GLU A 19 -3.97 -15.20 -13.63
C GLU A 19 -4.92 -14.03 -13.36
N LYS A 20 -6.18 -14.31 -12.99
CA LYS A 20 -7.16 -13.26 -12.69
C LYS A 20 -6.79 -12.46 -11.44
N ALA A 21 -6.32 -13.15 -10.39
CA ALA A 21 -5.80 -12.49 -9.20
C ALA A 21 -4.63 -11.56 -9.56
N ARG A 22 -3.63 -12.09 -10.29
CA ARG A 22 -2.46 -11.32 -10.74
C ARG A 22 -2.86 -10.08 -11.53
N GLN A 23 -3.71 -10.21 -12.54
CA GLN A 23 -4.19 -9.09 -13.35
C GLN A 23 -4.87 -8.01 -12.48
N PHE A 24 -5.66 -8.41 -11.48
CA PHE A 24 -6.29 -7.49 -10.56
C PHE A 24 -5.28 -6.73 -9.68
N PHE A 25 -4.31 -7.42 -9.10
CA PHE A 25 -3.30 -6.79 -8.24
C PHE A 25 -2.23 -6.02 -9.03
N ALA A 26 -2.03 -6.33 -10.31
CA ALA A 26 -1.15 -5.58 -11.22
C ALA A 26 -1.75 -4.22 -11.61
N ASP A 27 -3.07 -4.13 -11.76
CA ASP A 27 -3.73 -2.86 -12.05
C ASP A 27 -3.89 -2.02 -10.77
N VAL A 28 -2.92 -1.14 -10.55
CA VAL A 28 -2.90 -0.21 -9.42
C VAL A 28 -4.14 0.69 -9.34
N LYS A 29 -4.92 0.85 -10.42
CA LYS A 29 -6.19 1.59 -10.35
C LYS A 29 -7.22 0.91 -9.44
N ASN A 30 -7.16 -0.42 -9.31
CA ASN A 30 -8.01 -1.14 -8.35
C ASN A 30 -7.76 -0.68 -6.91
N PHE A 31 -6.55 -0.23 -6.57
CA PHE A 31 -6.26 0.31 -5.25
C PHE A 31 -6.91 1.68 -5.07
N ALA A 32 -6.86 2.57 -6.06
CA ALA A 32 -7.53 3.86 -5.98
C ALA A 32 -9.05 3.72 -5.87
N GLU A 33 -9.62 2.71 -6.52
CA GLU A 33 -11.06 2.47 -6.47
C GLU A 33 -11.52 1.82 -5.16
N LEU A 34 -10.74 0.86 -4.64
CA LEU A 34 -11.20 -0.03 -3.57
C LEU A 34 -10.54 0.22 -2.21
N MET A 35 -9.34 0.80 -2.16
CA MET A 35 -8.64 1.07 -0.90
C MET A 35 -9.05 2.44 -0.34
N PRO A 36 -9.66 2.49 0.86
CA PRO A 36 -9.99 3.77 1.47
C PRO A 36 -8.72 4.58 1.72
N GLY A 37 -8.84 5.90 1.60
CA GLY A 37 -7.72 6.83 1.79
C GLY A 37 -6.74 6.91 0.61
N VAL A 38 -6.82 6.04 -0.40
CA VAL A 38 -6.16 6.29 -1.68
C VAL A 38 -7.08 7.18 -2.51
N SER A 39 -6.67 8.44 -2.70
CA SER A 39 -7.48 9.46 -3.38
C SER A 39 -7.31 9.46 -4.90
N ASP A 40 -6.13 9.10 -5.39
CA ASP A 40 -5.77 9.15 -6.82
C ASP A 40 -4.53 8.28 -7.06
N ILE A 41 -4.51 7.55 -8.17
CA ILE A 41 -3.31 6.91 -8.70
C ILE A 41 -3.21 7.26 -10.18
N ARG A 42 -2.09 7.88 -10.58
CA ARG A 42 -1.82 8.23 -11.98
C ARG A 42 -0.50 7.63 -12.42
N ILE A 43 -0.50 6.94 -13.55
CA ILE A 43 0.71 6.42 -14.19
C ILE A 43 1.17 7.46 -15.21
N ASP A 44 2.44 7.84 -15.16
CA ASP A 44 3.05 8.78 -16.12
C ASP A 44 3.57 8.06 -17.38
N GLY A 45 4.10 8.84 -18.34
CA GLY A 45 4.64 8.30 -19.59
C GLY A 45 5.88 7.41 -19.42
N ASN A 46 6.50 7.37 -18.24
CA ASN A 46 7.65 6.53 -17.92
C ASN A 46 7.26 5.28 -17.14
N GLY A 47 5.96 5.02 -16.94
CA GLY A 47 5.47 3.88 -16.16
C GLY A 47 5.57 4.05 -14.64
N VAL A 48 5.79 5.28 -14.15
CA VAL A 48 5.81 5.57 -12.72
C VAL A 48 4.38 5.82 -12.24
N ALA A 49 3.93 5.02 -11.26
CA ALA A 49 2.67 5.24 -10.60
C ALA A 49 2.82 6.24 -9.45
N HIS A 50 2.08 7.34 -9.52
CA HIS A 50 2.00 8.37 -8.49
C HIS A 50 0.73 8.17 -7.65
N TRP A 51 0.92 7.71 -6.42
CA TRP A 51 -0.16 7.47 -5.46
C TRP A 51 -0.35 8.71 -4.59
N LYS A 52 -1.59 9.20 -4.48
CA LYS A 52 -1.98 10.22 -3.51
C LYS A 52 -2.83 9.59 -2.42
N ILE A 53 -2.33 9.65 -1.20
CA ILE A 53 -3.01 9.13 -0.02
C ILE A 53 -3.50 10.30 0.83
N GLU A 54 -4.79 10.30 1.16
CA GLU A 54 -5.44 11.21 2.10
C GLU A 54 -6.12 10.40 3.19
N ALA A 55 -5.55 10.41 4.40
CA ALA A 55 -6.05 9.64 5.52
C ALA A 55 -5.97 10.44 6.82
N ASN A 56 -6.99 10.33 7.67
CA ASN A 56 -6.94 10.89 9.01
C ASN A 56 -6.39 9.85 9.97
N VAL A 57 -5.22 10.11 10.55
CA VAL A 57 -4.55 9.17 11.44
C VAL A 57 -4.64 9.70 12.88
N PRO A 58 -5.08 8.89 13.86
CA PRO A 58 -5.12 9.31 15.26
C PRO A 58 -3.79 9.91 15.73
N PHE A 59 -3.84 11.00 16.51
CA PHE A 59 -2.67 11.74 17.06
C PHE A 59 -1.76 12.43 16.02
N VAL A 60 -1.83 12.04 14.74
CA VAL A 60 -1.12 12.69 13.64
C VAL A 60 -2.02 13.70 12.93
N GLY A 61 -3.32 13.43 12.82
CA GLY A 61 -4.30 14.25 12.10
C GLY A 61 -4.41 13.88 10.62
N MET A 62 -4.95 14.81 9.83
CA MET A 62 -5.10 14.63 8.38
C MET A 62 -3.74 14.60 7.69
N MET A 63 -3.43 13.48 7.04
CA MET A 63 -2.23 13.31 6.26
C MET A 63 -2.54 13.30 4.77
N ARG A 64 -1.76 14.08 4.01
CA ARG A 64 -1.73 14.02 2.55
C ARG A 64 -0.33 13.68 2.11
N GLN A 65 -0.15 12.49 1.53
CA GLN A 65 1.16 12.00 1.10
C GLN A 65 1.12 11.61 -0.37
N LYS A 66 2.23 11.87 -1.07
CA LYS A 66 2.45 11.41 -2.43
C LYS A 66 3.59 10.40 -2.42
N PHE A 67 3.36 9.26 -3.05
CA PHE A 67 4.37 8.23 -3.29
C PHE A 67 4.56 8.07 -4.79
N SER A 68 5.79 7.81 -5.21
CA SER A 68 6.11 7.50 -6.61
C SER A 68 6.81 6.16 -6.66
N VAL A 69 6.17 5.21 -7.35
CA VAL A 69 6.63 3.82 -7.42
C VAL A 69 6.73 3.38 -8.88
N ALA A 70 7.72 2.56 -9.18
CA ALA A 70 7.87 1.91 -10.48
C ALA A 70 7.65 0.41 -10.32
N LEU A 71 7.15 -0.23 -11.37
CA LEU A 71 7.00 -1.67 -11.44
C LEU A 71 8.42 -2.29 -11.46
N ALA A 72 8.76 -2.99 -10.38
CA ALA A 72 10.05 -3.65 -10.20
C ALA A 72 10.00 -5.12 -10.62
N GLU A 73 8.83 -5.75 -10.52
CA GLU A 73 8.59 -7.10 -11.01
C GLU A 73 7.17 -7.25 -11.56
N ASP A 74 7.06 -7.93 -12.71
CA ASP A 74 5.81 -8.22 -13.42
C ASP A 74 5.85 -9.65 -14.00
N SER A 75 6.03 -10.64 -13.13
CA SER A 75 6.09 -12.06 -13.51
C SER A 75 4.74 -12.74 -13.30
N ASP A 76 4.58 -13.97 -13.78
CA ASP A 76 3.33 -14.74 -13.60
C ASP A 76 3.06 -15.06 -12.11
N GLU A 77 4.12 -15.19 -11.32
CA GLU A 77 4.04 -15.57 -9.91
C GLU A 77 4.08 -14.37 -8.96
N ARG A 78 4.46 -13.17 -9.45
CA ARG A 78 4.74 -12.03 -8.58
C ARG A 78 4.58 -10.67 -9.27
N ILE A 79 3.94 -9.76 -8.55
CA ILE A 79 3.93 -8.32 -8.86
C ILE A 79 4.68 -7.60 -7.75
N GLU A 80 5.56 -6.67 -8.11
CA GLU A 80 6.21 -5.78 -7.15
C GLU A 80 6.29 -4.35 -7.69
N TRP A 81 5.83 -3.41 -6.87
CA TRP A 81 6.02 -1.97 -7.06
C TRP A 81 6.97 -1.44 -5.99
N PHE A 82 8.00 -0.72 -6.41
CA PHE A 82 9.08 -0.25 -5.55
C PHE A 82 9.26 1.27 -5.67
N PRO A 83 9.71 1.98 -4.62
CA PRO A 83 10.02 3.40 -4.70
C PRO A 83 11.00 3.73 -5.84
N ILE A 84 10.75 4.81 -6.56
CA ILE A 84 11.70 5.28 -7.59
C ILE A 84 13.03 5.68 -6.93
N GLY A 85 14.16 5.49 -7.63
CA GLY A 85 15.49 5.71 -7.06
C GLY A 85 15.79 7.14 -6.59
N ALA A 86 15.06 8.14 -7.12
CA ALA A 86 15.18 9.54 -6.71
C ALA A 86 14.37 9.90 -5.45
N GLU A 87 13.50 9.01 -4.97
CA GLU A 87 12.67 9.25 -3.79
C GLU A 87 13.51 9.13 -2.51
N THR A 88 13.39 10.10 -1.60
CA THR A 88 14.20 10.18 -0.38
C THR A 88 13.37 10.36 0.89
N GLN A 89 12.08 10.63 0.77
CA GLN A 89 11.20 11.03 1.87
C GLN A 89 10.00 10.11 2.05
N ASN A 90 9.38 9.66 0.96
CA ASN A 90 8.11 8.93 1.00
C ASN A 90 8.23 7.62 0.23
N PHE A 91 8.47 6.53 0.95
CA PHE A 91 8.63 5.21 0.34
C PHE A 91 7.33 4.43 0.48
N LEU A 92 6.88 3.87 -0.63
CA LEU A 92 5.82 2.85 -0.67
C LEU A 92 6.36 1.66 -1.44
N ARG A 93 6.28 0.48 -0.83
CA ARG A 93 6.54 -0.80 -1.49
C ARG A 93 5.27 -1.62 -1.41
N PHE A 94 4.88 -2.23 -2.52
CA PHE A 94 3.78 -3.17 -2.59
C PHE A 94 4.27 -4.41 -3.33
N SER A 95 3.96 -5.60 -2.82
CA SER A 95 4.18 -6.85 -3.52
C SER A 95 3.03 -7.82 -3.29
N ALA A 96 2.78 -8.65 -4.30
CA ALA A 96 1.86 -9.76 -4.22
C ALA A 96 2.47 -10.98 -4.91
N ASP A 97 2.59 -12.09 -4.19
CA ASP A 97 2.95 -13.39 -4.77
C ASP A 97 1.68 -14.25 -4.96
N PHE A 98 1.58 -14.97 -6.06
CA PHE A 98 0.40 -15.74 -6.44
C PHE A 98 0.72 -17.23 -6.47
N LEU A 99 0.02 -18.01 -5.64
CA LEU A 99 0.16 -19.46 -5.60
C LEU A 99 -1.21 -20.11 -5.82
N GLU A 100 -1.39 -20.83 -6.94
CA GLU A 100 -2.58 -21.64 -7.14
C GLU A 100 -2.56 -22.86 -6.20
N LYS A 101 -3.57 -22.95 -5.32
CA LYS A 101 -3.69 -24.02 -4.31
C LYS A 101 -4.57 -25.16 -4.80
N ALA A 102 -5.57 -24.82 -5.61
CA ALA A 102 -6.49 -25.73 -6.29
C ALA A 102 -7.10 -24.99 -7.49
N LYS A 103 -7.83 -25.70 -8.34
CA LYS A 103 -8.54 -25.10 -9.47
C LYS A 103 -9.40 -23.91 -8.99
N ASN A 104 -9.12 -22.71 -9.51
CA ASN A 104 -9.79 -21.46 -9.16
C ASN A 104 -9.70 -21.09 -7.66
N VAL A 105 -8.64 -21.50 -6.98
CA VAL A 105 -8.33 -21.07 -5.61
C VAL A 105 -6.87 -20.63 -5.56
N THR A 106 -6.65 -19.34 -5.35
CA THR A 106 -5.33 -18.73 -5.31
C THR A 106 -5.05 -18.17 -3.93
N MET A 107 -3.87 -18.50 -3.40
CA MET A 107 -3.31 -17.84 -2.22
C MET A 107 -2.46 -16.66 -2.69
N VAL A 108 -2.82 -15.47 -2.26
CA VAL A 108 -2.08 -14.23 -2.53
C VAL A 108 -1.29 -13.85 -1.28
N ARG A 109 0.04 -13.88 -1.36
CA ARG A 109 0.89 -13.34 -0.29
C ARG A 109 1.04 -11.86 -0.51
N PHE A 110 0.27 -11.06 0.22
CA PHE A 110 0.24 -9.62 0.05
C PHE A 110 1.17 -8.95 1.05
N SER A 111 1.97 -7.99 0.60
CA SER A 111 2.75 -7.11 1.47
C SER A 111 2.68 -5.67 0.98
N GLN A 112 2.49 -4.74 1.92
CA GLN A 112 2.64 -3.32 1.64
C GLN A 112 3.36 -2.65 2.80
N MET A 113 4.42 -1.91 2.49
CA MET A 113 5.22 -1.16 3.45
C MET A 113 5.26 0.30 3.04
N VAL A 114 5.14 1.17 4.03
CA VAL A 114 5.22 2.63 3.90
C VAL A 114 6.26 3.15 4.88
N GLU A 115 7.14 4.02 4.40
CA GLU A 115 8.10 4.73 5.23
C GLU A 115 8.07 6.22 4.92
N LEU A 116 7.96 7.05 5.96
CA LEU A 116 8.04 8.50 5.87
C LEU A 116 9.26 8.99 6.64
N ARG A 117 10.16 9.69 5.95
CA ARG A 117 11.34 10.33 6.54
C ARG A 117 11.14 11.82 6.61
N ARG A 118 11.34 12.39 7.80
CA ARG A 118 11.17 13.82 8.09
C ARG A 118 12.35 14.32 8.90
N ARG A 119 12.63 15.63 8.84
CA ARG A 119 13.67 16.20 9.72
C ARG A 119 13.20 16.25 11.16
N SER A 120 11.89 16.46 11.36
CA SER A 120 11.24 16.44 12.68
C SER A 120 9.79 16.01 12.56
N ALA A 121 9.19 15.56 13.68
CA ALA A 121 7.78 15.17 13.75
C ALA A 121 6.81 16.30 13.33
N ARG A 122 7.20 17.57 13.56
CA ARG A 122 6.39 18.75 13.24
C ARG A 122 6.08 18.89 11.75
N GLU A 123 6.89 18.28 10.87
CA GLU A 123 6.63 18.26 9.42
C GLU A 123 5.43 17.40 9.03
N LEU A 124 4.95 16.53 9.93
CA LEU A 124 3.74 15.75 9.73
C LEU A 124 2.53 16.49 10.28
N HIS A 125 2.67 17.00 11.51
CA HIS A 125 1.67 17.82 12.17
C HIS A 125 2.26 18.53 13.40
N MET A 126 1.71 19.70 13.79
CA MET A 126 2.19 20.43 14.98
C MET A 126 2.17 19.59 16.26
N LEU A 127 1.12 18.79 16.46
CA LEU A 127 0.97 17.93 17.65
C LEU A 127 1.80 16.65 17.58
N ALA A 128 2.28 16.25 16.40
CA ALA A 128 3.13 15.07 16.26
C ALA A 128 4.48 15.24 17.00
N GLY A 129 4.93 16.47 17.26
CA GLY A 129 6.10 16.73 18.10
C GLY A 129 5.96 16.33 19.57
N LEU A 130 4.74 16.07 20.05
CA LEU A 130 4.46 15.63 21.41
C LEU A 130 4.36 14.10 21.52
N ALA A 131 4.08 13.41 20.41
CA ALA A 131 4.03 11.96 20.33
C ALA A 131 5.39 11.42 19.83
N GLY A 132 5.94 10.40 20.48
CA GLY A 132 7.19 9.79 20.03
C GLY A 132 7.06 9.07 18.68
N GLU A 133 8.19 8.86 17.98
CA GLU A 133 8.28 8.12 16.71
C GLU A 133 7.58 6.75 16.75
N SER A 134 7.72 6.05 17.88
CA SER A 134 7.14 4.73 18.10
C SER A 134 5.61 4.75 18.17
N ILE A 135 5.03 5.72 18.88
CA ILE A 135 3.57 5.89 18.99
C ILE A 135 3.00 6.20 17.61
N ILE A 136 3.61 7.15 16.90
CA ILE A 136 3.14 7.54 15.58
C ILE A 136 3.26 6.37 14.59
N SER A 137 4.37 5.62 14.60
CA SER A 137 4.53 4.44 13.75
C SER A 137 3.49 3.36 14.06
N ALA A 138 3.13 3.15 15.32
CA ALA A 138 2.10 2.20 15.72
C ALA A 138 0.71 2.63 15.21
N GLU A 139 0.33 3.89 15.38
CA GLU A 139 -0.97 4.41 14.91
C GLU A 139 -1.05 4.43 13.37
N MET A 140 0.05 4.77 12.70
CA MET A 140 0.17 4.66 11.25
C MET A 140 0.03 3.21 10.78
N THR A 141 0.64 2.25 11.49
CA THR A 141 0.51 0.82 11.18
C THR A 141 -0.94 0.35 11.31
N LYS A 142 -1.66 0.78 12.36
CA LYS A 142 -3.08 0.48 12.54
C LYS A 142 -3.92 1.03 11.39
N ALA A 143 -3.74 2.30 11.04
CA ALA A 143 -4.48 2.95 9.96
C ALA A 143 -4.22 2.27 8.60
N VAL A 144 -2.95 2.01 8.26
CA VAL A 144 -2.57 1.30 7.03
C VAL A 144 -3.15 -0.11 7.00
N THR A 145 -3.09 -0.82 8.12
CA THR A 145 -3.67 -2.17 8.25
C THR A 145 -5.18 -2.15 8.00
N GLU A 146 -5.90 -1.19 8.57
CA GLU A 146 -7.35 -1.06 8.39
C GLU A 146 -7.71 -0.77 6.93
N MET A 147 -6.99 0.17 6.29
CA MET A 147 -7.18 0.48 4.87
C MET A 147 -6.97 -0.76 3.99
N ILE A 148 -5.92 -1.53 4.26
CA ILE A 148 -5.57 -2.72 3.49
C ILE A 148 -6.56 -3.85 3.73
N LYS A 149 -7.01 -4.08 4.97
CA LYS A 149 -8.05 -5.09 5.25
C LYS A 149 -9.35 -4.80 4.51
N ILE A 150 -9.77 -3.53 4.46
CA ILE A 150 -10.96 -3.12 3.70
C ILE A 150 -10.75 -3.34 2.20
N PHE A 151 -9.57 -2.98 1.68
CA PHE A 151 -9.20 -3.25 0.29
C PHE A 151 -9.26 -4.74 -0.05
N ILE A 152 -8.64 -5.59 0.77
CA ILE A 152 -8.62 -7.05 0.57
C ILE A 152 -10.04 -7.62 0.57
N GLN A 153 -10.88 -7.19 1.51
CA GLN A 153 -12.27 -7.62 1.57
C GLN A 153 -13.02 -7.28 0.26
N ARG A 154 -12.89 -6.03 -0.22
CA ARG A 154 -13.51 -5.59 -1.48
C ARG A 154 -12.92 -6.28 -2.72
N ALA A 155 -11.62 -6.55 -2.71
CA ALA A 155 -10.93 -7.29 -3.75
C ALA A 155 -11.49 -8.72 -3.85
N LYS A 156 -11.66 -9.41 -2.72
CA LYS A 156 -12.30 -10.73 -2.65
C LYS A 156 -13.71 -10.69 -3.21
N GLU A 157 -14.53 -9.73 -2.77
CA GLU A 157 -15.89 -9.57 -3.27
C GLU A 157 -15.98 -9.32 -4.78
N ARG A 158 -14.96 -8.71 -5.39
CA ARG A 158 -14.89 -8.49 -6.83
C ARG A 158 -14.37 -9.71 -7.60
N LEU A 159 -13.38 -10.41 -7.06
CA LEU A 159 -12.71 -11.52 -7.73
C LEU A 159 -13.44 -12.86 -7.61
N GLU A 160 -14.26 -13.04 -6.57
CA GLU A 160 -15.01 -14.27 -6.31
C GLU A 160 -16.43 -14.28 -6.91
N LYS A 161 -16.78 -13.23 -7.66
CA LYS A 161 -18.00 -13.16 -8.46
C LYS A 161 -17.78 -13.74 -9.85
#